data_AF-A0A5R2N808-F1
#
_entry.id   AF-A0A5R2N808-F1
#
_cell.length_a   1.000
_cell.length_b   1.000
_cell.length_c   1.000
_cell.angle_alpha   90.00
_cell.angle_beta   90.00
_cell.angle_gamma   90.00
#
_symmetry.space_group_name_H-M   'P 1'
#
loop_
_entity.id
_entity.type
_entity.pdbx_description
1 polymer ?
#
loop_
_entity_poly.entity_id
_entity_poly.type
_entity_poly.pdbx_seq_one_letter_code
_entity_poly.pdbx_strand_id
1 'polypeptide(L)'
;TGESTRDNPQRILVGPPAKEEEWGTGFIPADCIRDRTRAVGVPNLLDTVVVRWGGGGDVQAGESILALKAYEKGREKWQGPTVDGIWFDEEPPEDIYSEGLTRTNNGQRGQFAQTTFTPLLGMSTVVSRFLMPAVDDPGQDARVITSMTIDDAEHYTPEERAKIIASYPAHEREARSKGIPSLGSGLIFPVTEEEITCKPFTIPPIWPQIIGVDFGYDHPFGAARLAWDRDNDIVYVTAVYRAR
;
A
#
# COMPACT_ATOMS: atom_id res chain seq x y z
N THR A 1 -14.44 5.64 1.25
CA THR A 1 -15.80 5.81 1.76
C THR A 1 -16.69 4.69 1.23
N GLY A 2 -18.00 4.69 1.53
CA GLY A 2 -18.92 3.73 0.90
C GLY A 2 -19.02 3.90 -0.62
N GLU A 3 -18.94 5.14 -1.11
CA GLU A 3 -18.88 5.46 -2.54
C GLU A 3 -17.61 4.91 -3.19
N SER A 4 -16.44 5.06 -2.54
CA SER A 4 -15.20 4.48 -3.05
C SER A 4 -15.31 2.96 -3.18
N THR A 5 -15.86 2.27 -2.18
CA THR A 5 -16.08 0.82 -2.23
C THR A 5 -17.04 0.42 -3.36
N ARG A 6 -18.08 1.22 -3.61
CA ARG A 6 -19.02 1.01 -4.71
C ARG A 6 -18.35 1.20 -6.08
N ASP A 7 -17.59 2.27 -6.23
CA ASP A 7 -17.09 2.73 -7.53
C ASP A 7 -15.76 2.07 -7.94
N ASN A 8 -15.03 1.49 -6.98
CA ASN A 8 -13.79 0.76 -7.22
C ASN A 8 -13.99 -0.76 -7.11
N PRO A 9 -13.89 -1.43 -5.93
CA PRO A 9 -13.88 -2.89 -5.87
C PRO A 9 -15.20 -3.50 -6.33
N GLN A 10 -16.36 -2.95 -5.94
CA GLN A 10 -17.64 -3.50 -6.41
C GLN A 10 -17.79 -3.36 -7.93
N ARG A 11 -17.43 -2.20 -8.51
CA ARG A 11 -17.52 -2.00 -9.96
C ARG A 11 -16.66 -3.01 -10.73
N ILE A 12 -15.45 -3.29 -10.26
CA ILE A 12 -14.54 -4.23 -10.91
C ILE A 12 -15.02 -5.68 -10.72
N LEU A 13 -15.51 -6.04 -9.53
CA LEU A 13 -15.96 -7.39 -9.24
C LEU A 13 -17.30 -7.72 -9.91
N VAL A 14 -18.28 -6.83 -9.80
CA VAL A 14 -19.67 -7.08 -10.16
C VAL A 14 -20.05 -6.40 -11.49
N GLY A 15 -19.51 -5.22 -11.78
CA GLY A 15 -19.91 -4.42 -12.94
C GLY A 15 -20.47 -3.05 -12.54
N PRO A 16 -20.88 -2.22 -13.51
CA PRO A 16 -21.26 -0.82 -13.28
C PRO A 16 -22.36 -0.66 -12.21
N PRO A 17 -22.10 0.01 -11.07
CA PRO A 17 -23.06 0.05 -9.96
C PRO A 17 -24.42 0.64 -10.32
N ALA A 18 -24.45 1.63 -11.23
CA ALA A 18 -25.69 2.29 -11.63
C ALA A 18 -26.55 1.49 -12.63
N LYS A 19 -26.03 0.42 -13.23
CA LYS A 19 -26.70 -0.38 -14.27
C LYS A 19 -26.81 -1.83 -13.84
N GLU A 20 -27.89 -2.16 -13.16
CA GLU A 20 -28.10 -3.49 -12.56
C GLU A 20 -28.18 -4.62 -13.60
N GLU A 21 -28.65 -4.29 -14.80
CA GLU A 21 -28.68 -5.18 -15.96
C GLU A 21 -27.28 -5.55 -16.50
N GLU A 22 -26.26 -4.73 -16.19
CA GLU A 22 -24.86 -4.99 -16.53
C GLU A 22 -24.11 -5.67 -15.37
N TRP A 23 -24.77 -6.06 -14.28
CA TRP A 23 -24.12 -6.80 -13.19
C TRP A 23 -23.83 -8.24 -13.60
N GLY A 24 -22.62 -8.71 -13.30
CA GLY A 24 -22.04 -9.94 -13.81
C GLY A 24 -21.11 -9.76 -15.03
N THR A 25 -20.80 -8.52 -15.40
CA THR A 25 -19.83 -8.17 -16.46
C THR A 25 -18.44 -7.83 -15.92
N GLY A 26 -18.30 -7.75 -14.60
CA GLY A 26 -17.01 -7.60 -13.92
C GLY A 26 -16.22 -8.91 -13.88
N PHE A 27 -15.30 -9.01 -12.93
CA PHE A 27 -14.48 -10.22 -12.73
C PHE A 27 -15.31 -11.44 -12.28
N ILE A 28 -16.48 -11.22 -11.68
CA ILE A 28 -17.41 -12.28 -11.31
C ILE A 28 -18.49 -12.36 -12.40
N PRO A 29 -18.53 -13.44 -13.19
CA PRO A 29 -19.53 -13.62 -14.22
C PRO A 29 -20.96 -13.70 -13.66
N ALA A 30 -21.94 -13.29 -14.46
CA ALA A 30 -23.35 -13.25 -14.05
C ALA A 30 -23.89 -14.60 -13.54
N ASP A 31 -23.51 -15.71 -14.18
CA ASP A 31 -23.93 -17.07 -13.81
C ASP A 31 -23.32 -17.56 -12.48
N CYS A 32 -22.28 -16.87 -12.01
CA CYS A 32 -21.64 -17.10 -10.73
C CYS A 32 -22.30 -16.32 -9.60
N ILE A 33 -23.03 -15.23 -9.87
CA ILE A 33 -23.71 -14.43 -8.83
C ILE A 33 -25.05 -15.09 -8.50
N ARG A 34 -25.16 -15.63 -7.28
CA ARG A 34 -26.37 -16.32 -6.79
C ARG A 34 -27.36 -15.38 -6.15
N ASP A 35 -26.87 -14.50 -5.28
CA ASP A 35 -27.69 -13.57 -4.53
C ASP A 35 -26.86 -12.35 -4.11
N ARG A 36 -27.51 -11.28 -3.66
CA ARG A 36 -26.87 -10.04 -3.22
C ARG A 36 -27.77 -9.25 -2.28
N THR A 37 -27.15 -8.54 -1.35
CA THR A 37 -27.84 -7.58 -0.48
C THR A 37 -27.29 -6.17 -0.70
N ARG A 38 -28.15 -5.17 -0.59
CA ARG A 38 -27.76 -3.75 -0.74
C ARG A 38 -27.41 -3.17 0.62
N ALA A 39 -26.35 -2.39 0.67
CA ALA A 39 -25.99 -1.62 1.85
C ALA A 39 -27.00 -0.48 2.07
N VAL A 40 -27.24 -0.16 3.34
CA VAL A 40 -28.09 0.98 3.71
C VAL A 40 -27.27 2.27 3.64
N GLY A 41 -27.84 3.32 3.03
CA GLY A 41 -27.31 4.69 3.05
C GLY A 41 -26.52 5.12 1.82
N VAL A 42 -25.93 4.19 1.05
CA VAL A 42 -25.21 4.51 -0.19
C VAL A 42 -25.92 3.87 -1.39
N PRO A 43 -26.50 4.65 -2.31
CA PRO A 43 -27.18 4.11 -3.47
C PRO A 43 -26.28 3.17 -4.27
N ASN A 44 -26.82 2.01 -4.63
CA ASN A 44 -26.18 0.97 -5.43
C ASN A 44 -24.95 0.29 -4.80
N LEU A 45 -24.58 0.61 -3.56
CA LEU A 45 -23.59 -0.17 -2.83
C LEU A 45 -24.21 -1.51 -2.39
N LEU A 46 -23.48 -2.59 -2.63
CA LEU A 46 -23.79 -3.92 -2.12
C LEU A 46 -23.13 -4.10 -0.76
N ASP A 47 -23.82 -4.76 0.16
CA ASP A 47 -23.27 -5.17 1.46
C ASP A 47 -22.65 -6.56 1.34
N THR A 48 -23.39 -7.49 0.72
CA THR A 48 -22.92 -8.84 0.44
C THR A 48 -23.26 -9.32 -0.98
N VAL A 49 -22.42 -10.21 -1.52
CA VAL A 49 -22.64 -10.95 -2.76
C VAL A 49 -22.38 -12.43 -2.51
N VAL A 50 -23.34 -13.29 -2.85
CA VAL A 50 -23.20 -14.75 -2.80
C VAL A 50 -22.76 -15.24 -4.17
N VAL A 51 -21.66 -15.97 -4.21
CA VAL A 51 -21.02 -16.46 -5.43
C VAL A 51 -21.05 -17.99 -5.44
N ARG A 52 -21.48 -18.60 -6.55
CA ARG A 52 -21.65 -20.06 -6.75
C ARG A 52 -20.37 -20.89 -6.55
N TRP A 53 -19.21 -20.27 -6.50
CA TRP A 53 -17.95 -20.99 -6.37
C TRP A 53 -17.44 -20.85 -4.94
N GLY A 54 -17.83 -21.82 -4.11
CA GLY A 54 -17.33 -22.01 -2.76
C GLY A 54 -16.05 -22.85 -2.77
N GLY A 55 -14.93 -22.26 -2.38
CA GLY A 55 -13.71 -23.00 -2.15
C GLY A 55 -12.97 -23.53 -3.40
N GLY A 56 -11.65 -23.66 -3.22
CA GLY A 56 -10.75 -24.48 -4.02
C GLY A 56 -9.80 -25.17 -3.03
N GLY A 57 -9.43 -26.43 -3.31
CA GLY A 57 -8.66 -27.27 -2.38
C GLY A 57 -9.53 -28.07 -1.40
N ASP A 58 -9.35 -27.80 -0.10
CA ASP A 58 -9.87 -28.57 1.06
C ASP A 58 -11.30 -28.24 1.49
N VAL A 59 -11.88 -27.11 1.05
CA VAL A 59 -13.26 -26.72 1.37
C VAL A 59 -14.19 -27.04 0.22
N GLN A 60 -15.10 -27.97 0.49
CA GLN A 60 -16.18 -28.42 -0.40
C GLN A 60 -17.44 -27.55 -0.21
N ALA A 61 -17.29 -26.22 -0.16
CA ALA A 61 -18.44 -25.33 -0.04
C ALA A 61 -19.12 -25.15 -1.40
N GLY A 62 -20.45 -25.07 -1.44
CA GLY A 62 -21.16 -24.80 -2.68
C GLY A 62 -21.15 -23.33 -3.08
N GLU A 63 -20.82 -22.41 -2.17
CA GLU A 63 -20.92 -20.96 -2.36
C GLU A 63 -19.87 -20.23 -1.52
N SER A 64 -19.44 -19.05 -1.98
CA SER A 64 -18.61 -18.08 -1.25
C SER A 64 -19.41 -16.81 -1.00
N ILE A 65 -19.15 -16.13 0.13
CA ILE A 65 -19.78 -14.84 0.46
C ILE A 65 -18.70 -13.76 0.41
N LEU A 66 -18.92 -12.77 -0.45
CA LEU A 66 -18.15 -11.54 -0.47
C LEU A 66 -18.88 -10.49 0.37
N ALA A 67 -18.19 -9.88 1.32
CA ALA A 67 -18.71 -8.78 2.12
C ALA A 67 -17.92 -7.51 1.79
N LEU A 68 -18.61 -6.42 1.45
CA LEU A 68 -18.00 -5.15 1.07
C LEU A 68 -18.05 -4.17 2.24
N LYS A 69 -16.88 -3.73 2.70
CA LYS A 69 -16.75 -2.80 3.83
C LYS A 69 -15.89 -1.60 3.45
N ALA A 70 -16.31 -0.42 3.90
CA ALA A 70 -15.55 0.82 3.74
C ALA A 70 -14.72 1.12 4.99
N TYR A 71 -13.51 1.65 4.83
CA TYR A 71 -12.61 2.01 5.94
C TYR A 71 -13.17 3.11 6.84
N GLU A 72 -13.89 4.08 6.26
CA GLU A 72 -14.51 5.21 6.97
C GLU A 72 -15.45 4.78 8.11
N LYS A 73 -16.02 3.58 8.01
CA LYS A 73 -16.89 3.04 9.07
C LYS A 73 -16.12 2.68 10.35
N GLY A 74 -14.80 2.82 10.35
CA GLY A 74 -13.90 2.64 11.48
C GLY A 74 -13.66 1.18 11.84
N ARG A 75 -12.64 0.95 12.67
CA ARG A 75 -12.23 -0.38 13.13
C ARG A 75 -13.37 -1.21 13.73
N GLU A 76 -14.30 -0.60 14.46
CA GLU A 76 -15.39 -1.32 15.14
C GLU A 76 -16.26 -2.16 14.19
N LYS A 77 -16.48 -1.69 12.95
CA LYS A 77 -17.26 -2.44 11.95
C LYS A 77 -16.48 -3.57 11.29
N TRP A 78 -15.16 -3.61 11.50
CA TRP A 78 -14.29 -4.70 11.06
C TRP A 78 -14.19 -5.80 12.11
N GLN A 79 -14.65 -5.55 13.34
CA GLN A 79 -14.84 -6.58 14.35
C GLN A 79 -16.02 -7.50 13.97
N GLY A 80 -15.99 -8.73 14.46
CA GLY A 80 -17.06 -9.70 14.28
C GLY A 80 -16.57 -11.00 13.62
N PRO A 81 -17.21 -11.45 12.52
CA PRO A 81 -17.05 -12.80 12.00
C PRO A 81 -15.62 -13.06 11.52
N THR A 82 -15.17 -14.30 11.68
CA THR A 82 -13.98 -14.82 11.02
C THR A 82 -14.23 -14.89 9.52
N VAL A 83 -13.19 -14.59 8.73
CA VAL A 83 -13.21 -14.67 7.26
C VAL A 83 -12.09 -15.58 6.79
N ASP A 84 -12.25 -16.18 5.61
CA ASP A 84 -11.19 -16.99 4.98
C ASP A 84 -10.06 -16.14 4.38
N GLY A 85 -10.35 -14.88 4.05
CA GLY A 85 -9.41 -14.01 3.39
C GLY A 85 -9.92 -12.57 3.34
N ILE A 86 -8.99 -11.64 3.14
CA ILE A 86 -9.32 -10.22 3.05
C ILE A 86 -8.55 -9.53 1.94
N TRP A 87 -9.24 -8.67 1.21
CA TRP A 87 -8.65 -7.80 0.21
C TRP A 87 -8.90 -6.33 0.61
N PHE A 88 -7.80 -5.61 0.80
CA PHE A 88 -7.76 -4.18 1.04
C PHE A 88 -7.49 -3.46 -0.30
N ASP A 89 -8.51 -2.78 -0.83
CA ASP A 89 -8.35 -1.83 -1.94
C ASP A 89 -7.91 -0.48 -1.39
N GLU A 90 -6.87 0.11 -1.97
CA GLU A 90 -6.12 1.24 -1.42
C GLU A 90 -5.46 0.95 -0.07
N GLU A 91 -4.60 1.87 0.38
CA GLU A 91 -3.83 1.72 1.61
C GLU A 91 -4.74 1.87 2.86
N PRO A 92 -4.95 0.81 3.66
CA PRO A 92 -5.78 0.92 4.86
C PRO A 92 -5.01 1.55 6.02
N PRO A 93 -5.69 2.25 6.94
CA PRO A 93 -5.15 2.54 8.27
C PRO A 93 -4.65 1.27 8.97
N GLU A 94 -3.57 1.39 9.76
CA GLU A 94 -2.91 0.26 10.41
C GLU A 94 -3.86 -0.54 11.34
N ASP A 95 -4.74 0.15 12.05
CA ASP A 95 -5.69 -0.45 12.97
C ASP A 95 -6.75 -1.30 12.24
N ILE A 96 -7.17 -0.87 11.05
CA ILE A 96 -8.05 -1.62 10.15
C ILE A 96 -7.31 -2.82 9.54
N TYR A 97 -6.06 -2.63 9.11
CA TYR A 97 -5.23 -3.73 8.59
C TYR A 97 -5.06 -4.84 9.64
N SER A 98 -4.69 -4.46 10.86
CA SER A 98 -4.47 -5.39 11.99
C SER A 98 -5.76 -6.12 12.40
N GLU A 99 -6.88 -5.40 12.47
CA GLU A 99 -8.18 -6.02 12.77
C GLU A 99 -8.61 -6.99 11.67
N GLY A 100 -8.48 -6.60 10.41
CA GLY A 100 -8.79 -7.46 9.27
C GLY A 100 -7.94 -8.72 9.21
N LEU A 101 -6.63 -8.59 9.44
CA LEU A 101 -5.73 -9.74 9.56
C LEU A 101 -6.14 -10.67 10.71
N THR A 102 -6.55 -10.10 11.86
CA THR A 102 -7.05 -10.89 12.99
C THR A 102 -8.30 -11.70 12.65
N ARG A 103 -9.19 -11.18 11.78
CA ARG A 103 -10.38 -11.92 11.32
C ARG A 103 -10.04 -13.14 10.45
N THR A 104 -8.85 -13.19 9.85
CA THR A 104 -8.39 -14.35 9.06
C THR A 104 -7.89 -15.51 9.93
N ASN A 105 -7.77 -15.33 11.25
CA ASN A 105 -7.38 -16.37 12.19
C ASN A 105 -8.51 -17.38 12.45
N ASN A 106 -8.88 -18.14 11.43
CA ASN A 106 -9.95 -19.14 11.53
C ASN A 106 -9.45 -20.54 12.00
N GLY A 107 -8.14 -20.69 12.23
CA GLY A 107 -7.52 -21.92 12.76
C GLY A 107 -7.50 -23.10 11.79
N GLN A 108 -8.08 -22.96 10.59
CA GLN A 108 -8.13 -24.00 9.56
C GLN A 108 -7.18 -23.69 8.41
N ARG A 109 -6.94 -22.40 8.13
CA ARG A 109 -6.12 -21.92 7.02
C ARG A 109 -5.11 -20.90 7.53
N GLY A 110 -3.98 -20.78 6.83
CA GLY A 110 -3.03 -19.69 7.06
C GLY A 110 -3.72 -18.34 6.86
N GLN A 111 -3.13 -17.28 7.41
CA GLN A 111 -3.65 -15.92 7.22
C GLN A 111 -3.54 -15.52 5.74
N PHE A 112 -4.66 -15.15 5.12
CA PHE A 112 -4.67 -14.58 3.77
C PHE A 112 -5.17 -13.13 3.80
N ALA A 113 -4.24 -12.22 3.55
CA ALA A 113 -4.53 -10.80 3.37
C ALA A 113 -3.80 -10.29 2.12
N GLN A 114 -4.53 -9.55 1.29
CA GLN A 114 -4.01 -8.88 0.11
C GLN A 114 -4.29 -7.38 0.22
N THR A 115 -3.32 -6.55 -0.14
CA THR A 115 -3.49 -5.10 -0.23
C THR A 115 -3.04 -4.64 -1.61
N THR A 116 -3.85 -3.83 -2.28
CA THR A 116 -3.53 -3.24 -3.59
C THR A 116 -3.63 -1.73 -3.49
N PHE A 117 -2.52 -1.03 -3.68
CA PHE A 117 -2.48 0.42 -3.51
C PHE A 117 -1.26 1.03 -4.22
N THR A 118 -1.34 2.33 -4.50
CA THR A 118 -0.17 3.13 -4.87
C THR A 118 0.39 3.76 -3.59
N PRO A 119 1.70 3.64 -3.28
CA PRO A 119 2.27 4.11 -2.01
C PRO A 119 2.45 5.64 -1.98
N LEU A 120 1.34 6.38 -2.08
CA LEU A 120 1.31 7.84 -2.09
C LEU A 120 1.58 8.44 -0.70
N LEU A 121 1.32 7.68 0.36
CA LEU A 121 1.64 8.04 1.74
C LEU A 121 3.09 7.69 2.11
N GLY A 122 3.84 7.07 1.20
CA GLY A 122 5.24 6.65 1.37
C GLY A 122 5.39 5.52 2.35
N MET A 123 6.34 5.65 3.28
CA MET A 123 6.68 4.58 4.23
C MET A 123 5.74 4.56 5.44
N SER A 124 4.45 4.29 5.20
CA SER A 124 3.50 4.04 6.30
C SER A 124 3.84 2.75 7.06
N THR A 125 3.19 2.49 8.19
CA THR A 125 3.40 1.24 8.94
C THR A 125 3.02 0.01 8.09
N VAL A 126 1.96 0.12 7.29
CA VAL A 126 1.53 -0.96 6.40
C VAL A 126 2.58 -1.18 5.31
N VAL A 127 3.04 -0.11 4.65
CA VAL A 127 4.09 -0.21 3.61
C VAL A 127 5.40 -0.77 4.14
N SER A 128 5.85 -0.24 5.29
CA SER A 128 7.09 -0.65 5.95
C SER A 128 7.08 -2.14 6.31
N ARG A 129 5.92 -2.67 6.74
CA ARG A 129 5.76 -4.10 7.02
C ARG A 129 6.07 -4.98 5.82
N PHE A 130 5.80 -4.52 4.60
CA PHE A 130 6.11 -5.29 3.38
C PHE A 130 7.53 -5.00 2.89
N LEU A 131 7.90 -3.74 2.68
CA LEU A 131 9.15 -3.37 2.00
C LEU A 131 10.39 -3.34 2.91
N MET A 132 10.19 -3.14 4.21
CA MET A 132 11.27 -3.03 5.21
C MET A 132 10.92 -3.82 6.48
N PRO A 133 10.67 -5.14 6.37
CA PRO A 133 10.34 -5.96 7.53
C PRO A 133 11.48 -5.92 8.55
N ALA A 134 11.12 -6.06 9.83
CA ALA A 134 12.13 -6.28 10.85
C ALA A 134 12.86 -7.60 10.57
N VAL A 135 14.16 -7.65 10.85
CA VAL A 135 15.02 -8.83 10.56
C VAL A 135 14.50 -10.11 11.24
N ASP A 136 13.78 -9.97 12.33
CA ASP A 136 13.17 -11.03 13.13
C ASP A 136 11.64 -11.12 12.92
N ASP A 137 11.07 -10.46 11.90
CA ASP A 137 9.65 -10.56 11.58
C ASP A 137 9.32 -11.96 11.03
N PRO A 138 8.61 -12.81 11.78
CA PRO A 138 8.32 -14.18 11.36
C PRO A 138 7.41 -14.23 10.13
N GLY A 139 6.71 -13.14 9.80
CA GLY A 139 5.87 -13.02 8.62
C GLY A 139 6.62 -12.59 7.36
N GLN A 140 7.91 -12.26 7.43
CA GLN A 140 8.68 -11.80 6.26
C GLN A 140 8.65 -12.84 5.13
N ASP A 141 8.91 -14.11 5.43
CA ASP A 141 8.98 -15.17 4.42
C ASP A 141 7.61 -15.53 3.81
N ALA A 142 6.52 -15.17 4.50
CA ALA A 142 5.16 -15.42 4.05
C ALA A 142 4.58 -14.25 3.22
N ARG A 143 5.20 -13.08 3.24
CA ARG A 143 4.73 -11.90 2.49
C ARG A 143 5.32 -11.89 1.09
N VAL A 144 4.46 -11.72 0.10
CA VAL A 144 4.85 -11.59 -1.31
C VAL A 144 4.49 -10.19 -1.79
N ILE A 145 5.44 -9.54 -2.45
CA ILE A 145 5.27 -8.20 -3.01
C ILE A 145 5.38 -8.31 -4.51
N THR A 146 4.34 -7.85 -5.21
CA THR A 146 4.36 -7.69 -6.65
C THR A 146 4.36 -6.20 -6.96
N SER A 147 5.48 -5.70 -7.47
CA SER A 147 5.57 -4.31 -7.93
C SER A 147 5.03 -4.25 -9.36
N MET A 148 4.16 -3.26 -9.61
CA MET A 148 3.60 -2.98 -10.93
C MET A 148 3.88 -1.51 -11.25
N THR A 149 4.24 -1.26 -12.50
CA THR A 149 4.56 0.05 -13.05
C THR A 149 3.56 0.41 -14.13
N ILE A 150 3.59 1.67 -14.58
CA ILE A 150 2.80 2.09 -15.74
C ILE A 150 3.18 1.33 -17.02
N ASP A 151 4.38 0.75 -17.08
CA ASP A 151 4.82 -0.03 -18.23
C ASP A 151 4.18 -1.42 -18.32
N ASP A 152 3.68 -1.92 -17.18
CA ASP A 152 2.93 -3.19 -17.09
C ASP A 152 1.46 -3.03 -17.51
N ALA A 153 0.97 -1.80 -17.66
CA ALA A 153 -0.36 -1.50 -18.18
C ALA A 153 -0.39 -1.63 -19.71
N GLU A 154 -0.53 -2.85 -20.21
CA GLU A 154 -0.50 -3.18 -21.66
C GLU A 154 -1.60 -2.51 -22.50
N HIS A 155 -2.64 -1.97 -21.86
CA HIS A 155 -3.72 -1.24 -22.54
C HIS A 155 -3.36 0.22 -22.88
N TYR A 156 -2.22 0.73 -22.42
CA TYR A 156 -1.69 2.04 -22.81
C TYR A 156 -0.55 1.92 -23.79
N THR A 157 -0.59 2.73 -24.85
CA THR A 157 0.54 2.96 -25.75
C THR A 157 1.70 3.70 -25.05
N PRO A 158 2.94 3.57 -25.52
CA PRO A 158 4.08 4.33 -24.97
C PRO A 158 3.84 5.84 -24.91
N GLU A 159 3.17 6.41 -25.92
CA GLU A 159 2.84 7.83 -25.99
C GLU A 159 1.80 8.24 -24.94
N GLU A 160 0.81 7.40 -24.67
CA GLU A 160 -0.17 7.61 -23.60
C GLU A 160 0.49 7.54 -22.22
N ARG A 161 1.37 6.56 -22.00
CA ARG A 161 2.15 6.44 -20.75
C ARG A 161 2.97 7.69 -20.49
N ALA A 162 3.68 8.19 -21.50
CA ALA A 162 4.48 9.41 -21.39
C ALA A 162 3.61 10.64 -21.02
N LYS A 163 2.43 10.78 -21.63
CA LYS A 163 1.48 11.85 -21.29
C LYS A 163 0.96 11.73 -19.86
N ILE A 164 0.64 10.51 -19.40
CA ILE A 164 0.19 10.24 -18.03
C ILE A 164 1.31 10.60 -17.04
N ILE A 165 2.53 10.12 -17.25
CA ILE A 165 3.69 10.44 -16.39
C ILE A 165 3.94 11.95 -16.31
N ALA A 166 3.83 12.66 -17.43
CA ALA A 166 4.03 14.10 -17.49
C ALA A 166 2.94 14.91 -16.76
N SER A 167 1.74 14.34 -16.58
CA SER A 167 0.65 14.98 -15.85
C SER A 167 0.82 14.94 -14.33
N TYR A 168 1.67 14.06 -13.81
CA TYR A 168 1.90 13.94 -12.37
C TYR A 168 2.83 15.03 -11.83
N PRO A 169 2.53 15.60 -10.63
CA PRO A 169 3.47 16.42 -9.88
C PRO A 169 4.80 15.69 -9.65
N ALA A 170 5.90 16.44 -9.60
CA ALA A 170 7.24 15.86 -9.48
C ALA A 170 7.39 14.94 -8.26
N HIS A 171 6.83 15.34 -7.11
CA HIS A 171 6.91 14.59 -5.84
C HIS A 171 6.08 13.29 -5.81
N GLU A 172 5.10 13.14 -6.69
CA GLU A 172 4.25 11.94 -6.80
C GLU A 172 4.63 11.05 -8.00
N ARG A 173 5.46 11.56 -8.91
CA ARG A 173 5.70 10.91 -10.20
C ARG A 173 6.30 9.52 -10.03
N GLU A 174 7.28 9.34 -9.14
CA GLU A 174 7.89 8.03 -8.92
C GLU A 174 6.92 7.03 -8.32
N ALA A 175 6.18 7.41 -7.27
CA ALA A 175 5.17 6.54 -6.66
C ALA A 175 4.08 6.13 -7.66
N ARG A 176 3.58 7.07 -8.48
CA ARG A 176 2.50 6.80 -9.45
C ARG A 176 2.95 6.05 -10.70
N SER A 177 4.21 6.20 -11.13
CA SER A 177 4.70 5.58 -12.36
C SER A 177 5.43 4.26 -12.12
N LYS A 178 6.20 4.16 -11.03
CA LYS A 178 7.08 3.02 -10.72
C LYS A 178 6.61 2.21 -9.52
N GLY A 179 5.61 2.67 -8.76
CA GLY A 179 5.18 2.02 -7.52
C GLY A 179 6.23 2.06 -6.41
N ILE A 180 7.21 2.96 -6.50
CA ILE A 180 8.26 3.13 -5.49
C ILE A 180 7.73 4.13 -4.44
N PRO A 181 7.62 3.75 -3.15
CA PRO A 181 7.23 4.70 -2.12
C PRO A 181 8.23 5.85 -2.09
N SER A 182 7.74 7.08 -2.05
CA SER A 182 8.59 8.22 -1.82
C SER A 182 9.23 8.07 -0.43
N LEU A 183 10.54 7.79 -0.40
CA LEU A 183 11.39 7.81 0.79
C LEU A 183 11.42 9.24 1.32
N GLY A 184 10.40 9.59 2.10
CA GLY A 184 10.24 10.96 2.61
C GLY A 184 8.81 11.38 2.93
N SER A 185 7.75 10.69 2.46
CA SER A 185 6.39 11.22 2.68
C SER A 185 5.74 10.86 4.02
N GLY A 186 6.57 10.55 5.02
CA GLY A 186 6.19 10.69 6.44
C GLY A 186 6.82 11.90 7.12
N LEU A 187 7.65 12.70 6.44
CA LEU A 187 8.63 13.55 7.12
C LEU A 187 8.45 15.03 6.81
N ILE A 188 8.60 15.80 7.88
CA ILE A 188 8.75 17.25 8.08
C ILE A 188 9.52 18.01 6.96
N PHE A 189 10.21 17.33 6.04
CA PHE A 189 11.11 17.92 5.04
C PHE A 189 10.72 17.55 3.59
N PRO A 190 10.09 18.46 2.83
CA PRO A 190 9.65 18.23 1.46
C PRO A 190 10.77 18.52 0.43
N VAL A 191 11.86 17.77 0.47
CA VAL A 191 12.99 17.94 -0.48
C VAL A 191 13.30 16.60 -1.13
N THR A 192 13.49 16.59 -2.46
CA THR A 192 13.82 15.36 -3.19
C THR A 192 15.28 14.99 -2.98
N GLU A 193 15.60 13.68 -3.03
CA GLU A 193 16.99 13.22 -2.88
C GLU A 193 17.90 13.79 -3.98
N GLU A 194 17.39 13.94 -5.20
CA GLU A 194 18.12 14.52 -6.33
C GLU A 194 18.52 15.98 -6.09
N GLU A 195 17.73 16.74 -5.33
CA GLU A 195 18.01 18.14 -5.00
C GLU A 195 19.10 18.30 -3.92
N ILE A 196 19.35 17.26 -3.11
CA ILE A 196 20.30 17.30 -1.98
C ILE A 196 21.52 16.40 -2.17
N THR A 197 21.61 15.70 -3.29
CA THR A 197 22.74 14.84 -3.62
C THR A 197 23.71 15.54 -4.57
N CYS A 198 25.01 15.23 -4.43
CA CYS A 198 26.05 15.73 -5.31
C CYS A 198 27.07 14.63 -5.60
N LYS A 199 27.88 14.82 -6.65
CA LYS A 199 28.97 13.88 -6.97
C LYS A 199 29.99 13.87 -5.83
N PRO A 200 30.49 12.70 -5.39
CA PRO A 200 31.52 12.63 -4.36
C PRO A 200 32.77 13.43 -4.75
N PHE A 201 33.32 14.16 -3.79
CA PHE A 201 34.57 14.92 -3.95
C PHE A 201 35.40 14.86 -2.66
N THR A 202 36.69 15.20 -2.77
CA THR A 202 37.58 15.25 -1.59
C THR A 202 37.24 16.47 -0.75
N ILE A 203 36.88 16.22 0.51
CA ILE A 203 36.53 17.29 1.45
C ILE A 203 37.79 18.08 1.84
N PRO A 204 37.80 19.42 1.66
CA PRO A 204 38.92 20.27 2.07
C PRO A 204 39.26 20.12 3.56
N PRO A 205 40.55 20.00 3.94
CA PRO A 205 40.95 19.83 5.35
C PRO A 205 40.60 21.01 6.26
N ILE A 206 40.40 22.20 5.68
CA ILE A 206 40.06 23.42 6.42
C ILE A 206 38.59 23.47 6.82
N TRP A 207 37.72 22.68 6.17
CA TRP A 207 36.31 22.66 6.51
C TRP A 207 36.10 21.95 7.85
N PRO A 208 35.45 22.61 8.83
CA PRO A 208 35.13 21.98 10.09
C PRO A 208 34.29 20.73 9.86
N GLN A 209 34.55 19.71 10.67
CA GLN A 209 33.81 18.47 10.70
C GLN A 209 32.90 18.44 11.93
N ILE A 210 31.68 17.96 11.75
CA ILE A 210 30.71 17.76 12.82
C ILE A 210 30.32 16.29 12.81
N ILE A 211 30.18 15.67 13.99
CA ILE A 211 29.67 14.30 14.09
C ILE A 211 28.39 14.35 14.92
N GLY A 212 27.28 13.98 14.28
CA GLY A 212 26.02 13.70 14.95
C GLY A 212 25.97 12.22 15.33
N VAL A 213 25.60 11.93 16.57
CA VAL A 213 25.47 10.57 17.08
C VAL A 213 24.12 10.41 17.73
N ASP A 214 23.43 9.34 17.36
CA ASP A 214 22.17 8.91 17.94
C ASP A 214 22.38 7.55 18.62
N PHE A 215 22.34 7.58 19.95
CA PHE A 215 22.60 6.39 20.77
C PHE A 215 21.34 5.56 20.88
N GLY A 216 21.31 4.44 20.15
CA GLY A 216 20.20 3.51 20.17
C GLY A 216 20.23 2.57 21.38
N TYR A 217 19.15 2.58 22.18
CA TYR A 217 18.89 1.59 23.24
C TYR A 217 17.73 0.66 22.88
N ASP A 218 16.65 1.23 22.33
CA ASP A 218 15.46 0.57 21.78
C ASP A 218 15.39 0.65 20.24
N HIS A 219 16.36 1.31 19.62
CA HIS A 219 16.54 1.40 18.17
C HIS A 219 18.01 1.21 17.79
N PRO A 220 18.35 1.01 16.50
CA PRO A 220 19.73 0.91 16.06
C PRO A 220 20.53 2.18 16.35
N PHE A 221 21.84 2.03 16.57
CA PHE A 221 22.79 3.13 16.65
C PHE A 221 22.96 3.80 15.27
N GLY A 222 22.95 5.13 15.27
CA GLY A 222 23.19 5.95 14.08
C GLY A 222 24.30 6.97 14.31
N ALA A 223 25.16 7.17 13.32
CA ALA A 223 26.10 8.29 13.32
C ALA A 223 26.25 8.88 11.91
N ALA A 224 26.38 10.20 11.84
CA ALA A 224 26.63 10.92 10.60
C ALA A 224 27.79 11.90 10.79
N ARG A 225 28.70 11.93 9.82
CA ARG A 225 29.78 12.92 9.75
C ARG A 225 29.45 13.96 8.70
N LEU A 226 29.50 15.21 9.10
CA LEU A 226 29.21 16.37 8.28
C LEU A 226 30.49 17.21 8.08
N ALA A 227 30.58 17.87 6.93
CA ALA A 227 31.59 18.88 6.64
C ALA A 227 30.88 20.19 6.27
N TRP A 228 31.27 21.31 6.88
CA TRP A 228 30.64 22.59 6.59
C TRP A 228 31.58 23.51 5.78
N ASP A 229 31.19 23.76 4.54
CA ASP A 229 31.76 24.82 3.72
C ASP A 229 31.22 26.17 4.22
N ARG A 230 32.03 26.89 4.97
CA ARG A 230 31.65 28.19 5.54
C ARG A 230 31.60 29.31 4.51
N ASP A 231 32.30 29.16 3.39
CA ASP A 231 32.38 30.21 2.37
C ASP A 231 31.09 30.24 1.55
N ASN A 232 30.53 29.06 1.24
CA ASN A 232 29.28 28.91 0.51
C ASN A 232 28.06 28.62 1.40
N ASP A 233 28.28 28.46 2.70
CA ASP A 233 27.29 28.03 3.70
C ASP A 233 26.57 26.73 3.34
N ILE A 234 27.34 25.70 2.99
CA ILE A 234 26.82 24.39 2.59
C ILE A 234 27.32 23.31 3.56
N VAL A 235 26.40 22.49 4.08
CA VAL A 235 26.73 21.34 4.92
C VAL A 235 26.61 20.06 4.10
N TYR A 236 27.73 19.35 3.96
CA TYR A 236 27.80 18.08 3.25
C TYR A 236 27.76 16.91 4.23
N VAL A 237 26.91 15.92 3.97
CA VAL A 237 26.98 14.61 4.65
C VAL A 237 28.05 13.78 3.97
N THR A 238 29.10 13.42 4.71
CA THR A 238 30.32 12.80 4.14
C THR A 238 30.47 11.33 4.48
N ALA A 239 29.83 10.89 5.55
CA ALA A 239 29.76 9.48 5.94
C ALA A 239 28.55 9.27 6.84
N VAL A 240 27.95 8.09 6.70
CA VAL A 240 26.90 7.60 7.58
C VAL A 240 27.31 6.23 8.10
N TYR A 241 26.99 5.94 9.34
CA TYR A 241 27.25 4.67 9.98
C TYR A 241 26.01 4.21 10.73
N ARG A 242 25.71 2.92 10.61
CA ARG A 242 24.61 2.26 11.29
C ARG A 242 25.12 0.99 11.93
N ALA A 243 24.85 0.81 13.22
CA ALA A 243 25.08 -0.44 13.94
C ALA A 243 23.79 -0.89 14.64
N ARG A 244 23.63 -2.19 14.80
CA ARG A 244 22.58 -2.79 15.63
C ARG A 244 23.17 -3.24 16.95
#